data_AF-A0A9Q3INR9-F1
#
_entry.id   AF-A0A9Q3INR9-F1
#
_cell.length_a   1.000
_cell.length_b   1.000
_cell.length_c   1.000
_cell.angle_alpha   90.00
_cell.angle_beta   90.00
_cell.angle_gamma   90.00
#
_symmetry.space_group_name_H-M   'P 1'
#
loop_
_entity.id
_entity.type
_entity.pdbx_description
1 polymer ?
#
loop_
_entity_poly.entity_id
_entity_poly.type
_entity_poly.pdbx_seq_one_letter_code
_entity_poly.pdbx_strand_id
1 'polypeptide(L)'
;MKNEEKSPENNFFIRDKIKEAEFNQEFTEKMNKKLIDLLFKYKNAFATDKEPQVAINGHEVDIILDLENSYPPLLRKTAYPASPRAREALEVHIKELMDLGVLRKVKHNEQVEVTTPVIMENQGW
;
A
#
# COMPACT_ATOMS: atom_id res chain seq x y z
N MET A 1 17.69 34.45 -14.77
CA MET A 1 18.00 33.19 -14.08
C MET A 1 17.63 33.39 -12.62
N LYS A 2 16.50 32.85 -12.17
CA LYS A 2 16.14 32.90 -10.74
C LYS A 2 16.92 31.79 -10.06
N ASN A 3 17.77 32.15 -9.10
CA ASN A 3 18.36 31.20 -8.16
C ASN A 3 17.21 30.66 -7.33
N GLU A 4 16.76 29.44 -7.63
CA GLU A 4 15.84 28.71 -6.76
C GLU A 4 16.62 28.34 -5.51
N GLU A 5 16.44 29.11 -4.44
CA GLU A 5 16.90 28.74 -3.12
C GLU A 5 16.36 27.35 -2.80
N LYS A 6 17.27 26.40 -2.53
CA LYS A 6 16.91 25.03 -2.16
C LYS A 6 16.00 25.09 -0.94
N SER A 7 14.73 24.73 -1.12
CA SER A 7 13.80 24.68 0.00
C SER A 7 14.31 23.68 1.05
N PRO A 8 14.03 23.90 2.34
CA PRO A 8 14.44 23.00 3.42
C PRO A 8 14.04 21.53 3.18
N GLU A 9 12.94 21.30 2.46
CA GLU A 9 12.43 19.98 2.11
C GLU A 9 13.34 19.21 1.14
N ASN A 10 14.01 19.90 0.20
CA ASN A 10 14.91 19.24 -0.75
C ASN A 10 16.12 18.63 -0.01
N ASN A 11 16.65 19.35 0.98
CA ASN A 11 17.73 18.84 1.82
C ASN A 11 17.29 17.65 2.69
N PHE A 12 16.05 17.66 3.17
CA PHE A 12 15.47 16.52 3.89
C PHE A 12 15.33 15.30 2.96
N PHE A 13 14.77 15.49 1.75
CA PHE A 13 14.63 14.44 0.75
C PHE A 13 15.97 13.79 0.39
N ILE A 14 17.02 14.59 0.17
CA ILE A 14 18.35 14.06 -0.12
C ILE A 14 18.88 13.21 1.04
N ARG A 15 18.72 13.67 2.28
CA ARG A 15 19.24 12.99 3.47
C ARG A 15 18.48 11.73 3.87
N ASP A 16 17.16 11.72 3.65
CA ASP A 16 16.30 10.63 4.12
C ASP A 16 16.02 9.61 3.01
N LYS A 17 15.82 10.07 1.76
CA LYS A 17 15.38 9.22 0.64
C LYS A 17 16.48 8.87 -0.36
N ILE A 18 17.49 9.71 -0.52
CA ILE A 18 18.55 9.53 -1.52
C ILE A 18 19.88 9.08 -0.88
N LYS A 19 19.99 9.05 0.45
CA LYS A 19 21.24 8.75 1.16
C LYS A 19 21.85 7.39 0.80
N GLU A 20 21.02 6.39 0.57
CA GLU A 20 21.43 5.03 0.21
C GLU A 20 21.41 4.78 -1.30
N ALA A 21 21.06 5.81 -2.10
CA ALA A 21 20.99 5.67 -3.54
C ALA A 21 22.40 5.70 -4.14
N GLU A 22 22.70 4.70 -4.96
CA GLU A 22 23.90 4.68 -5.79
C GLU A 22 23.58 5.31 -7.15
N PHE A 23 24.36 6.32 -7.53
CA PHE A 23 24.28 6.94 -8.85
C PHE A 23 25.39 6.40 -9.76
N ASN A 24 25.12 6.38 -11.06
CA ASN A 24 26.13 6.01 -12.05
C ASN A 24 27.38 6.90 -11.90
N GLN A 25 28.56 6.28 -11.81
CA GLN A 25 29.86 6.95 -11.66
C GLN A 25 30.23 7.82 -12.86
N GLU A 26 29.65 7.58 -14.02
CA GLU A 26 29.87 8.38 -15.23
C GLU A 26 29.13 9.74 -15.19
N PHE A 27 28.22 9.95 -14.23
CA PHE A 27 27.49 11.20 -14.12
C PHE A 27 28.34 12.32 -13.54
N THR A 28 28.39 13.44 -14.27
CA THR A 28 28.97 14.68 -13.76
C THR A 28 28.10 15.23 -12.61
N GLU A 29 28.71 15.98 -11.68
CA GLU A 29 27.99 16.63 -10.57
C GLU A 29 26.77 17.46 -11.01
N LYS A 30 26.84 18.12 -12.18
CA LYS A 30 25.71 18.88 -12.75
C LYS A 30 24.54 17.98 -13.14
N MET A 31 24.81 16.77 -13.65
CA MET A 31 23.80 15.80 -14.03
C MET A 31 23.14 15.21 -12.78
N ASN A 32 23.94 14.86 -11.76
CA ASN A 32 23.42 14.39 -10.47
C ASN A 32 22.50 15.42 -9.81
N LYS A 33 22.88 16.70 -9.82
CA LYS A 33 22.00 17.77 -9.30
C LYS A 33 20.67 17.84 -10.05
N LYS A 34 20.71 17.85 -11.39
CA LYS A 34 19.48 17.85 -12.22
C LYS A 34 18.61 16.62 -11.98
N LEU A 35 19.22 15.46 -11.81
CA LEU A 35 18.50 14.21 -11.53
C LEU A 35 17.82 14.27 -10.17
N ILE A 36 18.54 14.70 -9.12
CA ILE A 36 17.97 14.88 -7.78
C ILE A 36 16.83 15.88 -7.79
N ASP A 37 16.96 17.00 -8.51
CA ASP A 37 15.91 18.00 -8.64
C ASP A 37 14.67 17.41 -9.34
N LEU A 38 14.87 16.56 -10.35
CA LEU A 38 13.79 15.85 -11.05
C LEU A 38 13.10 14.82 -10.16
N LEU A 39 13.87 14.03 -9.40
CA LEU A 39 13.35 13.07 -8.44
C LEU A 39 12.56 13.77 -7.33
N PHE A 40 13.07 14.90 -6.82
CA PHE A 40 12.36 15.70 -5.83
C PHE A 40 11.06 16.28 -6.40
N LYS A 41 11.09 16.80 -7.64
CA LYS A 41 9.92 17.34 -8.33
C LYS A 41 8.79 16.30 -8.45
N TYR A 42 9.14 15.05 -8.74
CA TYR A 42 8.17 13.96 -8.93
C TYR A 42 8.10 12.99 -7.75
N LYS A 43 8.53 13.41 -6.55
CA LYS A 43 8.63 12.53 -5.36
C LYS A 43 7.32 11.79 -5.02
N ASN A 44 6.17 12.42 -5.28
CA ASN A 44 4.84 11.84 -5.02
C ASN A 44 4.39 10.81 -6.07
N ALA A 45 5.09 10.71 -7.21
CA ALA A 45 4.78 9.71 -8.25
C ALA A 45 5.38 8.33 -7.91
N PHE A 46 6.23 8.23 -6.90
CA PHE A 46 6.85 6.99 -6.45
C PHE A 46 6.06 6.43 -5.26
N ALA A 47 5.83 5.13 -5.25
CA ALA A 47 5.23 4.46 -4.10
C ALA A 47 6.24 4.48 -2.94
N THR A 48 5.77 4.73 -1.72
CA THR A 48 6.57 4.56 -0.51
C THR A 48 5.86 3.63 0.45
N ASP A 49 6.60 3.02 1.37
CA ASP A 49 6.03 2.11 2.39
C ASP A 49 4.93 2.78 3.24
N LYS A 50 4.94 4.12 3.32
CA LYS A 50 3.97 4.92 4.08
C LYS A 50 2.81 5.46 3.23
N GLU A 51 2.99 5.50 1.91
CA GLU A 51 2.02 6.01 0.94
C GLU A 51 1.97 5.02 -0.23
N PRO A 52 1.33 3.85 -0.03
CA PRO A 52 1.14 2.91 -1.12
C PRO A 52 0.13 3.50 -2.11
N GLN A 53 0.37 3.30 -3.41
CA GLN A 53 -0.45 3.84 -4.50
C GLN A 53 -1.80 3.13 -4.66
N VAL A 54 -2.52 2.91 -3.56
CA VAL A 54 -3.77 2.11 -3.54
C VAL A 54 -5.01 2.99 -3.75
N ALA A 55 -4.92 4.30 -3.52
CA ALA A 55 -6.05 5.23 -3.66
C ALA A 55 -6.10 5.87 -5.06
N ILE A 56 -6.23 5.07 -6.11
CA ILE A 56 -6.61 5.61 -7.42
C ILE A 56 -8.13 5.86 -7.40
N ASN A 57 -8.52 7.11 -7.16
CA ASN A 57 -9.92 7.51 -7.13
C ASN A 57 -10.59 7.23 -8.50
N GLY A 58 -11.79 6.61 -8.49
CA GLY A 58 -12.59 6.38 -9.70
C GLY A 58 -12.44 5.00 -10.35
N HIS A 59 -11.73 4.07 -9.71
CA HIS A 59 -11.66 2.67 -10.11
C HIS A 59 -12.34 1.74 -9.11
N GLU A 60 -13.30 2.24 -8.34
CA GLU A 60 -14.13 1.41 -7.49
C GLU A 60 -14.90 0.40 -8.38
N VAL A 61 -14.80 -0.88 -8.04
CA VAL A 61 -15.47 -1.95 -8.79
C VAL A 61 -16.72 -2.37 -8.03
N ASP A 62 -17.88 -2.11 -8.64
CA ASP A 62 -19.16 -2.62 -8.16
C ASP A 62 -19.37 -4.04 -8.69
N ILE A 63 -19.21 -5.03 -7.82
CA ILE A 63 -19.52 -6.43 -8.14
C ILE A 63 -20.98 -6.69 -7.76
N ILE A 64 -21.86 -6.64 -8.76
CA ILE A 64 -23.29 -6.97 -8.61
C ILE A 64 -23.46 -8.47 -8.82
N LEU A 65 -24.09 -9.14 -7.84
CA LEU A 65 -24.44 -10.55 -7.94
C LEU A 65 -25.87 -10.69 -8.48
N ASP A 66 -26.06 -11.49 -9.53
CA ASP A 66 -27.38 -11.84 -10.07
C ASP A 66 -28.12 -12.87 -9.17
N LEU A 67 -28.14 -12.63 -7.86
CA LEU A 67 -28.80 -13.48 -6.88
C LEU A 67 -29.98 -12.72 -6.27
N GLU A 68 -31.15 -13.34 -6.23
CA GLU A 68 -32.37 -12.74 -5.67
C GLU A 68 -32.30 -12.53 -4.14
N ASN A 69 -31.34 -13.16 -3.44
CA ASN A 69 -31.20 -13.08 -1.98
C ASN A 69 -29.95 -12.31 -1.57
N SER A 70 -30.14 -11.36 -0.63
CA SER A 70 -29.18 -10.36 -0.13
C SER A 70 -28.02 -10.88 0.72
N TYR A 71 -27.68 -12.17 0.63
CA TYR A 71 -26.59 -12.74 1.43
C TYR A 71 -25.60 -13.48 0.54
N PRO A 72 -24.28 -13.27 0.73
CA PRO A 72 -23.32 -14.18 0.14
C PRO A 72 -23.65 -15.60 0.63
N PRO A 73 -23.60 -16.62 -0.25
CA PRO A 73 -23.79 -18.01 0.19
C PRO A 73 -22.83 -18.25 1.36
N LEU A 74 -23.36 -18.64 2.54
CA LEU A 74 -22.54 -18.83 3.73
C LEU A 74 -21.28 -19.62 3.35
N LEU A 75 -20.11 -19.02 3.53
CA LEU A 75 -18.84 -19.74 3.52
C LEU A 75 -18.80 -20.63 4.76
N ARG A 76 -19.53 -21.76 4.71
CA ARG A 76 -19.68 -22.73 5.80
C ARG A 76 -18.43 -23.58 6.03
N LYS A 77 -17.32 -23.29 5.34
CA LYS A 77 -16.09 -24.06 5.48
C LYS A 77 -15.15 -23.29 6.40
N THR A 78 -14.74 -23.94 7.48
CA THR A 78 -13.62 -23.47 8.30
C THR A 78 -12.40 -23.29 7.41
N ALA A 79 -11.60 -22.27 7.68
CA ALA A 79 -10.31 -22.12 7.02
C ALA A 79 -9.49 -23.39 7.24
N TYR A 80 -8.79 -23.84 6.20
CA TYR A 80 -7.91 -24.99 6.33
C TYR A 80 -6.79 -24.68 7.34
N PRO A 81 -6.45 -25.61 8.25
CA PRO A 81 -5.41 -25.36 9.24
C PRO A 81 -4.06 -25.09 8.56
N ALA A 82 -3.48 -23.93 8.84
CA ALA A 82 -2.11 -23.62 8.44
C ALA A 82 -1.11 -24.23 9.45
N SER A 83 0.08 -24.59 8.98
CA SER A 83 1.16 -24.99 9.88
C SER A 83 1.61 -23.78 10.74
N PRO A 84 2.18 -23.99 11.94
CA PRO A 84 2.63 -22.88 12.80
C PRO A 84 3.56 -21.90 12.08
N ARG A 85 4.54 -22.44 11.33
CA ARG A 85 5.47 -21.65 10.52
C ARG A 85 4.76 -20.86 9.41
N ALA A 86 3.77 -21.47 8.75
CA ALA A 86 3.00 -20.78 7.72
C ALA A 86 2.13 -19.67 8.33
N ARG A 87 1.57 -19.90 9.52
CA ARG A 87 0.75 -18.91 10.24
C ARG A 87 1.57 -17.67 10.60
N GLU A 88 2.77 -17.85 11.14
CA GLU A 88 3.67 -16.74 11.48
C GLU A 88 4.06 -15.91 10.26
N ALA A 89 4.39 -16.55 9.14
CA ALA A 89 4.72 -15.84 7.90
C ALA A 89 3.52 -15.08 7.31
N LEU A 90 2.33 -15.69 7.35
CA LEU A 90 1.10 -15.05 6.88
C LEU A 90 0.70 -13.85 7.74
N GLU A 91 0.91 -13.93 9.06
CA GLU A 91 0.55 -12.86 9.99
C GLU A 91 1.30 -11.56 9.69
N VAL A 92 2.58 -11.65 9.29
CA VAL A 92 3.39 -10.49 8.86
C VAL A 92 2.74 -9.80 7.66
N HIS A 93 2.42 -10.56 6.62
CA HIS A 93 1.84 -10.00 5.39
C HIS A 93 0.40 -9.53 5.56
N ILE A 94 -0.40 -10.21 6.37
CA ILE A 94 -1.76 -9.76 6.70
C ILE A 94 -1.70 -8.41 7.39
N LYS A 95 -0.76 -8.23 8.33
CA LYS A 95 -0.57 -6.96 9.02
C LYS A 95 -0.14 -5.86 8.07
N GLU A 96 0.82 -6.12 7.18
CA GLU A 96 1.22 -5.17 6.13
C GLU A 96 0.00 -4.75 5.30
N LEU A 97 -0.79 -5.69 4.79
CA LEU A 97 -1.98 -5.38 3.99
C LEU A 97 -3.06 -4.60 4.76
N MET A 98 -3.18 -4.82 6.08
CA MET A 98 -4.05 -4.01 6.93
C MET A 98 -3.52 -2.58 7.08
N ASP A 99 -2.22 -2.41 7.32
CA ASP A 99 -1.57 -1.09 7.46
C ASP A 99 -1.64 -0.29 6.15
N LEU A 100 -1.60 -0.96 5.00
CA LEU A 100 -1.77 -0.35 3.67
C LEU A 100 -3.24 -0.02 3.33
N GLY A 101 -4.20 -0.37 4.21
CA GLY A 101 -5.63 -0.16 3.98
C GLY A 101 -6.24 -1.07 2.91
N VAL A 102 -5.51 -2.09 2.46
CA VAL A 102 -5.98 -3.09 1.50
C VAL A 102 -6.94 -4.07 2.18
N LEU A 103 -6.64 -4.47 3.42
CA LEU A 103 -7.50 -5.36 4.21
C LEU A 103 -8.10 -4.65 5.43
N ARG A 104 -9.36 -4.97 5.74
CA ARG A 104 -10.03 -4.52 6.96
C ARG A 104 -10.63 -5.69 7.73
N LYS A 105 -10.54 -5.62 9.06
CA LYS A 105 -11.28 -6.52 9.95
C LYS A 105 -12.77 -6.16 9.95
N VAL A 106 -13.64 -7.16 9.80
CA VAL A 106 -15.09 -7.00 9.96
C VAL A 106 -15.61 -7.93 11.03
N LYS A 107 -16.74 -7.56 11.62
CA LYS A 107 -17.47 -8.46 12.50
C LYS A 107 -18.31 -9.44 11.69
N HIS A 108 -18.56 -10.62 12.27
CA HIS A 108 -19.36 -11.69 11.65
C HIS A 108 -20.75 -11.25 11.15
N ASN A 109 -21.35 -10.22 11.77
CA ASN A 109 -22.68 -9.71 11.42
C ASN A 109 -22.65 -8.30 10.81
N GLU A 110 -21.48 -7.79 10.46
CA GLU A 110 -21.37 -6.47 9.82
C GLU A 110 -21.88 -6.56 8.38
N GLN A 111 -22.86 -5.74 8.03
CA GLN A 111 -23.24 -5.57 6.63
C GLN A 111 -22.14 -4.77 5.94
N VAL A 112 -21.41 -5.43 5.05
CA VAL A 112 -20.35 -4.82 4.26
C VAL A 112 -20.87 -4.74 2.84
N GLU A 113 -20.89 -3.53 2.26
CA GLU A 113 -21.06 -3.38 0.82
C GLU A 113 -19.87 -4.08 0.13
N VAL A 114 -20.14 -4.89 -0.90
CA VAL A 114 -19.21 -5.90 -1.49
C VAL A 114 -17.92 -5.30 -2.08
N THR A 115 -17.74 -3.97 -2.00
CA THR A 115 -16.66 -3.21 -2.62
C THR A 115 -15.31 -3.28 -1.89
N THR A 116 -15.24 -3.83 -0.66
CA THR A 116 -13.99 -3.91 0.11
C THR A 116 -13.61 -5.38 0.38
N PRO A 117 -12.37 -5.83 0.10
CA PRO A 117 -11.94 -7.17 0.51
C PRO A 117 -11.84 -7.25 2.05
N VAL A 118 -12.34 -8.37 2.59
CA VAL A 118 -12.64 -8.52 4.02
C VAL A 118 -12.00 -9.77 4.61
N ILE A 119 -11.48 -9.67 5.85
CA ILE A 119 -11.17 -10.84 6.69
C ILE A 119 -12.28 -11.02 7.73
N MET A 120 -12.92 -12.19 7.75
CA MET A 120 -13.89 -12.57 8.78
C MET A 120 -13.21 -13.27 9.97
N GLU A 121 -13.48 -12.77 11.18
CA GLU A 121 -13.02 -13.38 12.42
C GLU A 121 -14.05 -14.41 12.92
N ASN A 122 -13.71 -15.70 12.89
CA ASN A 122 -14.47 -16.75 13.59
C ASN A 122 -13.91 -16.92 15.00
N GLN A 123 -14.78 -17.02 16.01
CA GLN A 123 -14.37 -17.21 17.41
C GLN A 123 -13.57 -18.51 17.57
N GLY A 124 -12.29 -18.35 17.93
CA GLY A 124 -11.33 -19.45 18.07
C GLY A 124 -10.00 -19.12 17.40
N TRP A 125 -9.27 -18.16 17.96
CA TRP A 125 -7.85 -17.89 17.69
C TRP A 125 -7.05 -18.07 18.98
#